data_AF-A0A8I3PNL4-F1
#
_entry.id   AF-A0A8I3PNL4-F1
#
_cell.length_a   1.000
_cell.length_b   1.000
_cell.length_c   1.000
_cell.angle_alpha   90.00
_cell.angle_beta   90.00
_cell.angle_gamma   90.00
#
_symmetry.space_group_name_H-M   'P 1'
#
loop_
_entity.id
_entity.type
_entity.pdbx_description
1 polymer ?
#
loop_
_entity_poly.entity_id
_entity_poly.type
_entity_poly.pdbx_seq_one_letter_code
_entity_poly.pdbx_strand_id
1 'polypeptide(L)'
;MTSHGGRALGPRRTFGKPRSAPLRLRVGAGPARVGSTDRAPPRKASPDPAVPPAPLEGAPAGLARSPPPGRGGGVGGAGTRRRAPGRWLGRGRGGAGRRGRGRGRGRGARSGMCAAPARPRPEHPAPTGPRCRASVMAASSPPRAGELLAEARRAFREEFGAEPELAVSAPGRVNLIGEHTDYNQGLVLPMALELVTVLVGSPRADGLVSLLTTSEDADEPRRLQFPLPTAQRSLEPGTPRWANYVKGVIQHYPAAPLPGFSAVVVSSVPLGGGLSSSASLEVATYTFLQQLCPDSGSVAARAQVCQQAEHSFAGVPCGIMDQLIALLGQEGHALLIDCRSLETSLVPLSEPKLAVLITNSNVRHSLGSSEYPLRRRQCEEVARALGKESLREVQLEELEAGRELVSKEGFRRARHVVGEIRRTAQAAAALCRGDYRAFGRLMVESHHSLRDDYEVSCPELDQLVEAALSAPGVYGSRMTGGGFGGCTVTLLEASFTSQVMQHIQEQYSGTATFYLSQAADGAKVLHW
;
A
#
# COMPACT_ATOMS: atom_id res chain seq x y z
N MET A 1 61.78 -28.12 -39.81
CA MET A 1 61.68 -29.14 -40.88
C MET A 1 60.38 -29.92 -40.68
N THR A 2 59.60 -30.05 -41.77
CA THR A 2 58.48 -30.99 -42.06
C THR A 2 57.29 -31.03 -41.07
N SER A 3 56.07 -30.56 -41.30
CA SER A 3 55.12 -30.49 -42.44
C SER A 3 54.16 -31.71 -42.59
N HIS A 4 52.88 -31.37 -42.82
CA HIS A 4 51.72 -32.15 -43.31
C HIS A 4 50.85 -32.84 -42.23
N GLY A 5 49.51 -32.77 -42.22
CA GLY A 5 48.50 -32.17 -43.11
C GLY A 5 47.12 -32.80 -42.80
N GLY A 6 46.01 -32.07 -42.98
CA GLY A 6 44.65 -32.64 -42.93
C GLY A 6 43.52 -31.65 -42.64
N ARG A 7 42.76 -31.27 -43.68
CA ARG A 7 41.57 -30.40 -43.68
C ARG A 7 40.26 -31.21 -43.57
N ALA A 8 39.23 -30.64 -42.93
CA ALA A 8 37.80 -30.68 -43.31
C ALA A 8 37.04 -29.64 -42.45
N LEU A 9 36.60 -28.46 -42.93
CA LEU A 9 35.43 -28.09 -43.76
C LEU A 9 34.02 -28.32 -43.13
N GLY A 10 33.55 -27.31 -42.37
CA GLY A 10 32.20 -26.70 -42.39
C GLY A 10 30.98 -27.48 -41.85
N PRO A 11 29.80 -26.82 -41.62
CA PRO A 11 29.46 -25.45 -41.99
C PRO A 11 28.98 -24.53 -40.84
N ARG A 12 29.07 -23.23 -41.13
CA ARG A 12 28.42 -22.12 -40.42
C ARG A 12 26.89 -22.22 -40.51
N ARG A 13 26.20 -21.89 -39.42
CA ARG A 13 24.82 -21.37 -39.45
C ARG A 13 24.75 -20.06 -38.68
N THR A 14 24.69 -18.97 -39.42
CA THR A 14 24.19 -17.65 -39.02
C THR A 14 22.69 -17.60 -39.28
N PHE A 15 21.84 -17.24 -38.31
CA PHE A 15 20.48 -16.67 -38.42
C PHE A 15 19.96 -16.56 -36.96
N GLY A 16 19.36 -15.50 -36.43
CA GLY A 16 18.97 -14.18 -36.91
C GLY A 16 18.47 -13.38 -35.69
N LYS A 17 18.57 -12.05 -35.74
CA LYS A 17 18.08 -11.11 -34.71
C LYS A 17 16.55 -11.25 -34.52
N PRO A 18 16.01 -11.18 -33.28
CA PRO A 18 14.58 -10.99 -33.11
C PRO A 18 14.24 -9.51 -33.37
N ARG A 19 13.42 -9.26 -34.40
CA ARG A 19 12.80 -7.97 -34.65
C ARG A 19 11.66 -7.79 -33.64
N SER A 20 11.77 -6.76 -32.82
CA SER A 20 10.69 -6.18 -32.02
C SER A 20 9.56 -5.68 -32.94
N ALA A 21 8.38 -6.27 -32.82
CA ALA A 21 7.15 -5.75 -33.42
C ALA A 21 6.48 -4.77 -32.43
N PRO A 22 6.06 -3.57 -32.85
CA PRO A 22 5.34 -2.65 -31.99
C PRO A 22 3.88 -3.09 -31.81
N LEU A 23 3.44 -3.15 -30.55
CA LEU A 23 2.05 -3.35 -30.17
C LEU A 23 1.24 -2.10 -30.60
N ARG A 24 0.43 -2.22 -31.66
CA ARG A 24 -0.53 -1.17 -32.05
C ARG A 24 -1.87 -1.45 -31.36
N LEU A 25 -2.22 -0.63 -30.36
CA LEU A 25 -3.60 -0.46 -29.92
C LEU A 25 -4.43 0.11 -31.09
N ARG A 26 -5.35 -0.69 -31.63
CA ARG A 26 -6.37 -0.21 -32.57
C ARG A 26 -7.61 0.24 -31.80
N VAL A 27 -7.83 1.55 -31.81
CA VAL A 27 -9.13 2.18 -31.55
C VAL A 27 -9.85 2.27 -32.90
N GLY A 28 -11.11 1.83 -32.98
CA GLY A 28 -11.91 1.94 -34.20
C GLY A 28 -13.37 1.55 -33.98
N ALA A 29 -14.24 2.56 -34.00
CA ALA A 29 -15.68 2.47 -33.86
C ALA A 29 -16.39 2.23 -35.22
N GLY A 30 -17.56 1.58 -35.17
CA GLY A 30 -18.72 1.88 -36.03
C GLY A 30 -18.80 1.28 -37.44
N PRO A 31 -20.02 1.16 -38.02
CA PRO A 31 -20.50 -0.11 -38.58
C PRO A 31 -20.77 -0.08 -40.09
N ALA A 32 -20.83 -1.27 -40.72
CA ALA A 32 -21.52 -1.46 -42.00
C ALA A 32 -22.07 -2.89 -42.13
N ARG A 33 -23.28 -2.97 -42.69
CA ARG A 33 -24.16 -4.14 -42.79
C ARG A 33 -23.96 -4.95 -44.09
N VAL A 34 -24.59 -6.13 -44.07
CA VAL A 34 -25.21 -6.93 -45.15
C VAL A 34 -24.36 -8.04 -45.79
N GLY A 35 -24.90 -9.27 -45.72
CA GLY A 35 -24.48 -10.41 -46.54
C GLY A 35 -24.93 -11.76 -45.97
N SER A 36 -26.20 -12.12 -46.20
CA SER A 36 -26.90 -13.35 -45.78
C SER A 36 -26.33 -14.64 -46.38
N THR A 37 -26.36 -15.75 -45.62
CA THR A 37 -26.87 -17.05 -46.09
C THR A 37 -27.30 -17.94 -44.92
N ASP A 38 -28.50 -18.50 -45.09
CA ASP A 38 -29.26 -19.48 -44.34
C ASP A 38 -28.52 -20.58 -43.55
N ARG A 39 -28.97 -20.79 -42.30
CA ARG A 39 -29.39 -22.12 -41.80
C ARG A 39 -30.30 -21.98 -40.57
N ALA A 40 -31.48 -22.58 -40.67
CA ALA A 40 -32.56 -22.58 -39.69
C ALA A 40 -32.22 -23.37 -38.39
N PRO A 41 -32.94 -23.12 -37.27
CA PRO A 41 -32.53 -23.55 -35.92
C PRO A 41 -33.19 -24.88 -35.48
N PRO A 42 -32.61 -25.61 -34.51
CA PRO A 42 -33.34 -26.65 -33.80
C PRO A 42 -34.25 -26.06 -32.71
N ARG A 43 -35.28 -26.84 -32.41
CA ARG A 43 -36.53 -26.47 -31.75
C ARG A 43 -36.41 -26.24 -30.24
N LYS A 44 -37.35 -25.41 -29.76
CA LYS A 44 -37.82 -25.20 -28.39
C LYS A 44 -37.92 -26.50 -27.58
N ALA A 45 -37.37 -26.49 -26.37
CA ALA A 45 -37.83 -27.31 -25.25
C ALA A 45 -38.34 -26.35 -24.16
N SER A 46 -39.57 -26.60 -23.72
CA SER A 46 -40.34 -25.86 -22.72
C SER A 46 -39.81 -26.12 -21.29
N PRO A 47 -40.18 -25.29 -20.30
CA PRO A 47 -39.59 -25.29 -18.97
C PRO A 47 -40.24 -26.32 -18.04
N ASP A 48 -39.45 -26.95 -17.19
CA ASP A 48 -39.93 -27.80 -16.09
C ASP A 48 -40.53 -26.95 -14.95
N PRO A 49 -41.53 -27.48 -14.23
CA PRO A 49 -42.47 -26.69 -13.45
C PRO A 49 -41.98 -26.36 -12.02
N ALA A 50 -42.41 -25.19 -11.57
CA ALA A 50 -42.29 -24.71 -10.21
C ALA A 50 -43.01 -25.63 -9.21
N VAL A 51 -42.32 -25.90 -8.09
CA VAL A 51 -42.88 -26.53 -6.89
C VAL A 51 -43.75 -25.50 -6.15
N PRO A 52 -45.04 -25.78 -5.86
CA PRO A 52 -45.90 -24.87 -5.10
C PRO A 52 -45.67 -24.99 -3.58
N PRO A 53 -45.89 -23.92 -2.80
CA PRO A 53 -45.89 -24.00 -1.34
C PRO A 53 -47.21 -24.59 -0.83
N ALA A 54 -47.12 -25.40 0.23
CA ALA A 54 -48.27 -25.96 0.94
C ALA A 54 -48.88 -24.94 1.95
N PRO A 55 -50.16 -25.09 2.35
CA PRO A 55 -50.98 -24.00 2.90
C PRO A 55 -50.96 -23.86 4.43
N LEU A 56 -51.39 -22.68 4.87
CA LEU A 56 -51.66 -22.25 6.25
C LEU A 56 -53.00 -22.78 6.78
N GLU A 57 -52.99 -23.38 7.96
CA GLU A 57 -54.08 -23.48 8.95
C GLU A 57 -53.41 -23.56 10.34
N GLY A 58 -53.84 -22.96 11.45
CA GLY A 58 -54.95 -22.08 11.78
C GLY A 58 -54.71 -21.56 13.22
N ALA A 59 -55.15 -20.34 13.48
CA ALA A 59 -55.15 -19.75 14.83
C ALA A 59 -56.47 -20.07 15.56
N PRO A 60 -56.49 -20.04 16.91
CA PRO A 60 -57.66 -19.61 17.64
C PRO A 60 -57.43 -18.24 18.29
N ALA A 61 -58.42 -17.38 18.12
CA ALA A 61 -58.59 -16.09 18.77
C ALA A 61 -59.12 -16.28 20.22
N GLY A 62 -58.79 -15.34 21.11
CA GLY A 62 -59.38 -15.30 22.46
C GLY A 62 -58.87 -14.18 23.37
N LEU A 63 -59.36 -12.96 23.11
CA LEU A 63 -59.84 -11.94 24.08
C LEU A 63 -59.03 -11.64 25.37
N ALA A 64 -58.52 -10.40 25.49
CA ALA A 64 -59.02 -9.40 26.46
C ALA A 64 -58.20 -8.09 26.40
N ARG A 65 -58.90 -6.95 26.39
CA ARG A 65 -58.37 -5.58 26.41
C ARG A 65 -58.41 -4.97 27.82
N SER A 66 -57.50 -4.00 28.02
CA SER A 66 -57.56 -2.81 28.91
C SER A 66 -56.88 -2.92 30.29
N PRO A 67 -56.47 -1.82 30.95
CA PRO A 67 -55.94 -0.51 30.50
C PRO A 67 -54.63 -0.11 31.26
N PRO A 68 -54.00 1.07 31.03
CA PRO A 68 -52.78 1.46 31.76
C PRO A 68 -53.13 2.23 33.05
N PRO A 69 -52.29 2.19 34.11
CA PRO A 69 -52.45 3.11 35.22
C PRO A 69 -51.64 4.39 34.99
N GLY A 70 -52.35 5.52 35.10
CA GLY A 70 -51.78 6.85 35.21
C GLY A 70 -51.45 7.24 36.65
N ARG A 71 -50.42 8.08 36.75
CA ARG A 71 -50.14 9.21 37.68
C ARG A 71 -50.78 9.26 39.08
N GLY A 72 -49.92 9.49 40.07
CA GLY A 72 -50.15 10.24 41.31
C GLY A 72 -49.16 9.78 42.39
N GLY A 73 -48.41 10.59 43.12
CA GLY A 73 -48.24 12.04 43.22
C GLY A 73 -47.43 12.33 44.52
N GLY A 74 -46.58 13.37 44.47
CA GLY A 74 -45.96 14.07 45.62
C GLY A 74 -44.88 13.31 46.45
N VAL A 75 -43.86 13.92 47.06
CA VAL A 75 -43.57 15.32 47.40
C VAL A 75 -42.05 15.48 47.67
N GLY A 76 -41.48 16.64 47.28
CA GLY A 76 -40.31 17.30 47.91
C GLY A 76 -38.96 17.04 47.24
N GLY A 77 -38.13 18.02 46.88
CA GLY A 77 -38.17 19.47 47.04
C GLY A 77 -36.84 20.08 46.55
N ALA A 78 -36.94 21.27 45.95
CA ALA A 78 -35.93 22.33 45.80
C ALA A 78 -34.57 22.07 45.12
N GLY A 79 -34.29 22.86 44.07
CA GLY A 79 -32.94 23.04 43.51
C GLY A 79 -32.94 23.71 42.14
N THR A 80 -33.17 25.02 42.11
CA THR A 80 -33.26 25.86 40.91
C THR A 80 -31.90 26.09 40.23
N ARG A 81 -31.89 26.10 38.89
CA ARG A 81 -31.47 27.22 38.00
C ARG A 81 -31.19 26.72 36.57
N ARG A 82 -32.11 27.02 35.65
CA ARG A 82 -31.82 27.17 34.21
C ARG A 82 -32.00 28.64 33.83
N ARG A 83 -31.03 29.19 33.09
CA ARG A 83 -31.20 30.38 32.27
C ARG A 83 -30.68 30.08 30.86
N ALA A 84 -31.54 30.32 29.89
CA ALA A 84 -31.24 30.75 28.53
C ALA A 84 -32.26 31.90 28.25
N PRO A 85 -32.25 32.63 27.10
CA PRO A 85 -31.33 32.66 25.96
C PRO A 85 -30.94 34.12 25.57
N GLY A 86 -30.17 34.34 24.48
CA GLY A 86 -29.99 35.70 23.94
C GLY A 86 -29.06 35.86 22.74
N ARG A 87 -29.65 35.78 21.54
CA ARG A 87 -29.22 36.16 20.19
C ARG A 87 -28.05 37.16 19.99
N TRP A 88 -27.24 36.82 19.00
CA TRP A 88 -26.40 37.67 18.16
C TRP A 88 -27.22 38.48 17.14
N LEU A 89 -26.78 39.72 16.84
CA LEU A 89 -26.83 40.43 15.54
C LEU A 89 -26.21 41.84 15.70
N GLY A 90 -25.34 42.26 14.77
CA GLY A 90 -24.89 43.66 14.69
C GLY A 90 -23.68 43.92 13.80
N ARG A 91 -23.92 44.38 12.56
CA ARG A 91 -22.96 44.82 11.51
C ARG A 91 -22.33 46.19 11.81
N GLY A 92 -21.22 46.54 11.14
CA GLY A 92 -21.01 47.93 10.68
C GLY A 92 -19.58 48.47 10.47
N ARG A 93 -19.13 48.43 9.19
CA ARG A 93 -18.47 49.49 8.36
C ARG A 93 -17.44 50.52 8.90
N GLY A 94 -16.40 50.70 8.07
CA GLY A 94 -15.73 51.99 7.72
C GLY A 94 -14.53 52.38 8.59
N GLY A 95 -13.42 52.95 8.14
CA GLY A 95 -12.98 53.50 6.85
C GLY A 95 -11.93 54.61 7.11
N ALA A 96 -10.86 54.65 6.29
CA ALA A 96 -9.87 55.75 6.10
C ALA A 96 -9.01 56.20 7.32
N GLY A 97 -7.75 56.67 7.21
CA GLY A 97 -6.82 56.86 6.10
C GLY A 97 -5.71 57.88 6.46
N ARG A 98 -4.47 57.64 5.97
CA ARG A 98 -3.36 58.60 5.67
C ARG A 98 -2.69 59.38 6.83
N ARG A 99 -1.46 59.91 6.79
CA ARG A 99 -0.20 59.85 5.98
C ARG A 99 0.84 60.77 6.70
N GLY A 100 2.13 60.55 6.46
CA GLY A 100 3.21 61.57 6.56
C GLY A 100 4.59 60.91 6.69
N ARG A 101 5.34 60.61 5.61
CA ARG A 101 6.31 61.41 4.82
C ARG A 101 7.52 61.98 5.61
N GLY A 102 8.71 61.51 5.23
CA GLY A 102 10.00 62.21 5.36
C GLY A 102 11.03 61.56 4.41
N ARG A 103 11.62 62.34 3.49
CA ARG A 103 12.57 61.94 2.44
C ARG A 103 14.00 62.33 2.84
N GLY A 104 15.01 61.64 2.30
CA GLY A 104 16.38 62.15 2.18
C GLY A 104 17.24 61.26 1.28
N ARG A 105 17.74 61.80 0.15
CA ARG A 105 18.61 61.16 -0.85
C ARG A 105 20.07 61.55 -0.61
N GLY A 106 21.02 60.71 -1.05
CA GLY A 106 22.42 61.11 -1.29
C GLY A 106 23.17 60.06 -2.10
N ARG A 107 23.69 60.45 -3.28
CA ARG A 107 24.47 59.64 -4.24
C ARG A 107 25.98 59.89 -4.04
N GLY A 108 26.82 58.99 -4.57
CA GLY A 108 28.07 59.41 -5.25
C GLY A 108 29.34 58.65 -4.88
N ALA A 109 29.88 57.93 -5.87
CA ALA A 109 31.14 57.19 -5.86
C ALA A 109 32.37 58.07 -6.20
N ARG A 110 33.60 57.58 -5.90
CA ARG A 110 34.77 57.45 -6.83
C ARG A 110 36.10 57.10 -6.16
N SER A 111 36.87 56.24 -6.85
CA SER A 111 38.36 56.11 -6.99
C SER A 111 39.25 55.95 -5.73
N GLY A 112 40.36 55.21 -5.68
CA GLY A 112 41.14 54.45 -6.66
C GLY A 112 42.54 54.12 -6.10
N MET A 113 43.14 53.02 -6.58
CA MET A 113 44.59 52.68 -6.70
C MET A 113 45.52 52.42 -5.48
N CYS A 114 45.99 51.17 -5.48
CA CYS A 114 47.23 50.50 -5.00
C CYS A 114 48.48 51.29 -4.54
N ALA A 115 49.13 50.80 -3.47
CA ALA A 115 50.58 50.58 -3.34
C ALA A 115 50.93 49.64 -2.14
N ALA A 116 51.96 48.79 -2.31
CA ALA A 116 52.41 47.67 -1.46
C ALA A 116 53.47 48.07 -0.40
N PRO A 117 54.27 47.15 0.21
CA PRO A 117 53.99 45.95 1.01
C PRO A 117 54.61 46.02 2.44
N ALA A 118 54.17 45.20 3.39
CA ALA A 118 54.94 44.91 4.61
C ALA A 118 54.89 43.40 4.96
N ARG A 119 56.08 42.84 5.18
CA ARG A 119 56.40 41.43 5.48
C ARG A 119 56.12 41.05 6.96
N PRO A 120 56.15 39.76 7.32
CA PRO A 120 55.11 39.08 8.10
C PRO A 120 55.31 39.12 9.61
N ARG A 121 54.21 38.88 10.34
CA ARG A 121 54.20 38.49 11.76
C ARG A 121 53.64 37.06 11.90
N PRO A 122 54.07 36.32 12.93
CA PRO A 122 54.14 34.86 12.90
C PRO A 122 52.79 34.18 13.01
N GLU A 123 52.75 32.97 12.45
CA GLU A 123 51.62 32.04 12.41
C GLU A 123 51.06 31.77 13.82
N HIS A 124 49.79 32.11 14.02
CA HIS A 124 48.98 31.45 15.04
C HIS A 124 48.35 30.20 14.41
N PRO A 125 48.38 29.04 15.10
CA PRO A 125 47.73 27.84 14.61
C PRO A 125 46.23 28.11 14.49
N ALA A 126 45.67 27.82 13.32
CA ALA A 126 44.23 27.83 13.10
C ALA A 126 43.57 26.91 14.15
N PRO A 127 42.43 27.32 14.74
CA PRO A 127 41.68 26.41 15.59
C PRO A 127 41.27 25.23 14.72
N THR A 128 41.77 24.05 15.07
CA THR A 128 41.28 22.78 14.56
C THR A 128 39.82 22.66 14.97
N GLY A 129 38.93 23.12 14.09
CA GLY A 129 37.52 22.80 14.19
C GLY A 129 37.37 21.28 14.30
N PRO A 130 36.40 20.78 15.08
CA PRO A 130 36.18 19.35 15.17
C PRO A 130 35.94 18.85 13.75
N ARG A 131 36.85 17.99 13.26
CA ARG A 131 36.57 17.15 12.10
C ARG A 131 35.37 16.30 12.52
N CYS A 132 34.16 16.74 12.14
CA CYS A 132 33.00 15.87 12.12
C CYS A 132 33.42 14.68 11.24
N ARG A 133 33.74 13.56 11.88
CA ARG A 133 33.72 12.28 11.22
C ARG A 133 32.27 12.14 10.78
N ALA A 134 32.00 12.35 9.49
CA ALA A 134 30.76 11.94 8.89
C ALA A 134 30.65 10.44 9.15
N SER A 135 29.91 10.07 10.20
CA SER A 135 29.39 8.73 10.33
C SER A 135 28.54 8.53 9.09
N VAL A 136 29.03 7.73 8.15
CA VAL A 136 28.24 7.34 6.98
C VAL A 136 26.97 6.71 7.54
N MET A 137 25.84 7.41 7.43
CA MET A 137 24.53 6.86 7.78
C MET A 137 24.33 5.63 6.90
N ALA A 138 24.49 4.44 7.48
CA ALA A 138 24.24 3.20 6.78
C ALA A 138 22.74 2.96 6.73
N ALA A 139 22.22 2.54 5.57
CA ALA A 139 20.86 2.03 5.50
C ALA A 139 20.78 0.84 6.45
N SER A 140 19.68 0.70 7.19
CA SER A 140 19.44 -0.56 7.91
C SER A 140 19.38 -1.65 6.85
N SER A 141 20.39 -2.52 6.83
CA SER A 141 20.35 -3.71 6.00
C SER A 141 19.31 -4.63 6.61
N PRO A 142 18.18 -4.88 5.94
CA PRO A 142 17.16 -5.73 6.53
C PRO A 142 17.73 -7.14 6.73
N PRO A 143 17.38 -7.82 7.84
CA PRO A 143 17.79 -9.20 8.04
C PRO A 143 17.29 -10.04 6.88
N ARG A 144 18.18 -10.86 6.33
CA ARG A 144 17.86 -11.71 5.18
C ARG A 144 16.88 -12.79 5.61
N ALA A 145 16.09 -13.30 4.66
CA ALA A 145 15.13 -14.40 4.93
C ALA A 145 15.78 -15.62 5.64
N GLY A 146 17.05 -15.92 5.35
CA GLY A 146 17.79 -17.00 6.02
C GLY A 146 18.11 -16.74 7.50
N GLU A 147 18.34 -15.48 7.89
CA GLU A 147 18.57 -15.10 9.28
C GLU A 147 17.26 -15.19 10.08
N LEU A 148 16.17 -14.69 9.51
CA LEU A 148 14.83 -14.79 10.08
C LEU A 148 14.38 -16.24 10.23
N LEU A 149 14.70 -17.10 9.25
CA LEU A 149 14.43 -18.53 9.33
C LEU A 149 15.18 -19.19 10.50
N ALA A 150 16.47 -18.86 10.68
CA ALA A 150 17.27 -19.40 11.77
C ALA A 150 16.74 -18.95 13.15
N GLU A 151 16.30 -17.69 13.27
CA GLU A 151 15.64 -17.17 14.46
C GLU A 151 14.34 -17.92 14.75
N ALA A 152 13.44 -18.01 13.76
CA ALA A 152 12.13 -18.64 13.89
C ALA A 152 12.26 -20.11 14.31
N ARG A 153 13.20 -20.86 13.71
CA ARG A 153 13.47 -22.26 14.05
C ARG A 153 13.98 -22.42 15.48
N ARG A 154 14.87 -21.55 15.94
CA ARG A 154 15.38 -21.56 17.32
C ARG A 154 14.23 -21.32 18.30
N ALA A 155 13.44 -20.28 18.08
CA ALA A 155 12.28 -19.97 18.92
C ALA A 155 11.25 -21.12 18.92
N PHE A 156 11.04 -21.78 17.78
CA PHE A 156 10.15 -22.94 17.70
C PHE A 156 10.65 -24.11 18.54
N ARG A 157 11.95 -24.42 18.48
CA ARG A 157 12.57 -25.49 19.29
C ARG A 157 12.46 -25.19 20.79
N GLU A 158 12.71 -23.95 21.18
CA GLU A 158 12.62 -23.51 22.58
C GLU A 158 11.19 -23.57 23.12
N GLU A 159 10.19 -23.21 22.32
CA GLU A 159 8.78 -23.18 22.75
C GLU A 159 8.11 -24.56 22.69
N PHE A 160 8.36 -25.34 21.64
CA PHE A 160 7.64 -26.59 21.35
C PHE A 160 8.46 -27.87 21.54
N GLY A 161 9.76 -27.76 21.82
CA GLY A 161 10.62 -28.90 22.15
C GLY A 161 10.97 -29.82 20.97
N ALA A 162 10.73 -29.40 19.73
CA ALA A 162 10.99 -30.16 18.50
C ALA A 162 11.47 -29.25 17.35
N GLU A 163 11.99 -29.82 16.28
CA GLU A 163 12.22 -29.07 15.03
C GLU A 163 10.90 -28.77 14.31
N PRO A 164 10.74 -27.59 13.68
CA PRO A 164 9.61 -27.35 12.78
C PRO A 164 9.76 -28.19 11.50
N GLU A 165 8.63 -28.57 10.91
CA GLU A 165 8.58 -29.37 9.67
C GLU A 165 8.46 -28.50 8.40
N LEU A 166 7.91 -27.30 8.55
CA LEU A 166 7.58 -26.39 7.45
C LEU A 166 8.10 -24.98 7.73
N ALA A 167 8.53 -24.30 6.68
CA ALA A 167 8.77 -22.87 6.72
C ALA A 167 8.26 -22.20 5.44
N VAL A 168 7.70 -21.02 5.60
CA VAL A 168 7.22 -20.19 4.50
C VAL A 168 7.58 -18.74 4.77
N SER A 169 7.65 -17.94 3.71
CA SER A 169 7.80 -16.50 3.82
C SER A 169 6.91 -15.77 2.83
N ALA A 170 6.44 -14.58 3.20
CA ALA A 170 5.83 -13.64 2.28
C ALA A 170 6.37 -12.21 2.53
N PRO A 171 6.56 -11.41 1.48
CA PRO A 171 7.19 -10.11 1.60
C PRO A 171 6.20 -9.02 2.01
N GLY A 172 6.73 -7.97 2.63
CA GLY A 172 6.12 -6.65 2.59
C GLY A 172 6.25 -6.04 1.18
N ARG A 173 5.72 -4.83 0.99
CA ARG A 173 5.68 -4.19 -0.33
C ARG A 173 5.82 -2.68 -0.25
N VAL A 174 6.31 -2.09 -1.33
CA VAL A 174 6.20 -0.65 -1.58
C VAL A 174 5.38 -0.40 -2.83
N ASN A 175 4.49 0.58 -2.81
CA ASN A 175 3.73 0.96 -4.00
C ASN A 175 4.44 2.10 -4.72
N LEU A 176 4.93 1.85 -5.94
CA LEU A 176 5.73 2.84 -6.66
C LEU A 176 4.86 3.99 -7.18
N ILE A 177 3.61 3.73 -7.55
CA ILE A 177 2.58 4.70 -7.94
C ILE A 177 1.20 4.01 -8.05
N GLY A 178 0.10 4.75 -7.94
CA GLY A 178 -1.26 4.19 -8.03
C GLY A 178 -2.06 4.21 -6.73
N GLU A 179 -1.68 5.01 -5.74
CA GLU A 179 -2.34 4.96 -4.43
C GLU A 179 -3.82 5.29 -4.48
N HIS A 180 -4.59 4.65 -3.59
CA HIS A 180 -6.02 4.88 -3.45
C HIS A 180 -6.84 4.62 -4.73
N THR A 181 -6.28 3.86 -5.67
CA THR A 181 -6.98 3.45 -6.89
C THR A 181 -7.44 1.99 -6.85
N ASP A 182 -6.86 1.15 -6.02
CA ASP A 182 -7.13 -0.30 -5.97
C ASP A 182 -8.59 -0.61 -5.59
N TYR A 183 -9.13 -0.01 -4.53
CA TYR A 183 -10.55 -0.11 -4.17
C TYR A 183 -11.48 0.70 -5.09
N ASN A 184 -10.93 1.46 -6.03
CA ASN A 184 -11.65 2.13 -7.10
C ASN A 184 -11.55 1.36 -8.43
N GLN A 185 -11.15 0.07 -8.40
CA GLN A 185 -10.94 -0.78 -9.57
C GLN A 185 -9.91 -0.20 -10.56
N GLY A 186 -8.94 0.56 -10.04
CA GLY A 186 -7.92 1.27 -10.78
C GLY A 186 -6.72 0.42 -11.18
N LEU A 187 -5.56 1.09 -11.33
CA LEU A 187 -4.28 0.47 -11.65
C LEU A 187 -3.28 0.79 -10.54
N VAL A 188 -2.52 -0.21 -10.12
CA VAL A 188 -1.43 -0.04 -9.15
C VAL A 188 -0.14 -0.64 -9.67
N LEU A 189 1.01 -0.11 -9.23
CA LEU A 189 2.33 -0.59 -9.63
C LEU A 189 3.26 -0.80 -8.41
N PRO A 190 2.97 -1.78 -7.54
CA PRO A 190 3.86 -2.13 -6.44
C PRO A 190 5.05 -2.99 -6.85
N MET A 191 6.02 -3.09 -5.93
CA MET A 191 7.03 -4.16 -5.93
C MET A 191 7.10 -4.81 -4.54
N ALA A 192 7.37 -6.10 -4.50
CA ALA A 192 7.66 -6.82 -3.26
C ALA A 192 9.05 -6.43 -2.74
N LEU A 193 9.20 -6.41 -1.41
CA LEU A 193 10.42 -6.02 -0.73
C LEU A 193 11.18 -7.24 -0.19
N GLU A 194 12.46 -7.05 0.07
CA GLU A 194 13.28 -8.04 0.79
C GLU A 194 12.92 -8.15 2.28
N LEU A 195 12.12 -7.20 2.79
CA LEU A 195 11.50 -7.27 4.10
C LEU A 195 10.39 -8.32 4.07
N VAL A 196 10.47 -9.35 4.91
CA VAL A 196 9.55 -10.50 4.88
C VAL A 196 8.99 -10.84 6.26
N THR A 197 7.83 -11.48 6.27
CA THR A 197 7.34 -12.28 7.39
C THR A 197 7.62 -13.75 7.12
N VAL A 198 8.21 -14.44 8.09
CA VAL A 198 8.53 -15.87 8.08
C VAL A 198 7.65 -16.59 9.10
N LEU A 199 7.01 -17.68 8.67
CA LEU A 199 6.33 -18.63 9.54
C LEU A 199 7.06 -19.96 9.50
N VAL A 200 7.35 -20.54 10.65
CA VAL A 200 7.82 -21.93 10.77
C VAL A 200 6.89 -22.72 11.67
N GLY A 201 6.65 -23.99 11.38
CA GLY A 201 5.71 -24.77 12.17
C GLY A 201 5.59 -26.23 11.78
N SER A 202 4.71 -26.93 12.51
CA SER A 202 4.39 -28.34 12.28
C SER A 202 2.89 -28.59 12.49
N PRO A 203 2.28 -29.54 11.76
CA PRO A 203 0.90 -29.95 11.97
C PRO A 203 0.71 -30.57 13.37
N ARG A 204 -0.53 -30.51 13.86
CA ARG A 204 -0.99 -31.12 15.12
C ARG A 204 -2.22 -31.98 14.88
N ALA A 205 -2.33 -33.08 15.62
CA ALA A 205 -3.45 -34.01 15.53
C ALA A 205 -4.64 -33.67 16.46
N ASP A 206 -4.48 -32.70 17.36
CA ASP A 206 -5.47 -32.35 18.40
C ASP A 206 -6.46 -31.24 17.99
N GLY A 207 -6.35 -30.73 16.76
CA GLY A 207 -7.22 -29.67 16.25
C GLY A 207 -7.01 -28.30 16.89
N LEU A 208 -5.90 -28.11 17.63
CA LEU A 208 -5.53 -26.83 18.21
C LEU A 208 -4.55 -26.06 17.31
N VAL A 209 -4.66 -24.75 17.34
CA VAL A 209 -3.68 -23.81 16.76
C VAL A 209 -2.91 -23.18 17.91
N SER A 210 -1.58 -23.28 17.89
CA SER A 210 -0.68 -22.70 18.89
C SER A 210 0.34 -21.79 18.23
N LEU A 211 0.31 -20.51 18.57
CA LEU A 211 1.12 -19.47 17.93
C LEU A 211 2.05 -18.82 18.94
N LEU A 212 3.26 -18.50 18.48
CA LEU A 212 4.21 -17.61 19.14
C LEU A 212 4.71 -16.58 18.13
N THR A 213 4.86 -15.32 18.52
CA THR A 213 5.58 -14.30 17.73
C THR A 213 6.80 -13.78 18.48
N THR A 214 7.92 -13.58 17.78
CA THR A 214 9.12 -12.94 18.35
C THR A 214 9.19 -11.44 18.07
N SER A 215 8.33 -10.92 17.18
CA SER A 215 8.31 -9.50 16.82
C SER A 215 8.09 -8.61 18.04
N GLU A 216 9.05 -7.72 18.32
CA GLU A 216 9.05 -6.90 19.53
C GLU A 216 7.89 -5.91 19.59
N ASP A 217 7.50 -5.37 18.44
CA ASP A 217 6.42 -4.39 18.28
C ASP A 217 5.00 -5.01 18.33
N ALA A 218 4.89 -6.34 18.38
CA ALA A 218 3.60 -7.02 18.47
C ALA A 218 2.97 -6.84 19.87
N ASP A 219 1.65 -6.72 19.93
CA ASP A 219 0.95 -6.56 21.22
C ASP A 219 0.88 -7.88 22.02
N GLU A 220 0.97 -7.76 23.34
CA GLU A 220 0.86 -8.89 24.25
C GLU A 220 -0.58 -9.46 24.30
N PRO A 221 -0.76 -10.78 24.51
CA PRO A 221 0.30 -11.78 24.69
C PRO A 221 0.99 -12.18 23.38
N ARG A 222 2.31 -12.43 23.42
CA ARG A 222 3.06 -13.00 22.27
C ARG A 222 2.77 -14.48 21.99
N ARG A 223 2.12 -15.17 22.94
CA ARG A 223 1.68 -16.58 22.82
C ARG A 223 0.16 -16.64 22.76
N LEU A 224 -0.39 -17.47 21.89
CA LEU A 224 -1.83 -17.67 21.80
C LEU A 224 -2.17 -19.10 21.39
N GLN A 225 -3.20 -19.67 22.01
CA GLN A 225 -3.78 -20.95 21.60
C GLN A 225 -5.29 -20.84 21.43
N PHE A 226 -5.83 -21.48 20.39
CA PHE A 226 -7.26 -21.57 20.14
C PHE A 226 -7.59 -22.81 19.30
N PRO A 227 -8.79 -23.40 19.44
CA PRO A 227 -9.22 -24.49 18.58
C PRO A 227 -9.54 -23.99 17.16
N LEU A 228 -9.42 -24.87 16.17
CA LEU A 228 -9.88 -24.59 14.81
C LEU A 228 -11.39 -24.25 14.77
N PRO A 229 -11.83 -23.42 13.79
CA PRO A 229 -13.25 -23.18 13.58
C PRO A 229 -13.97 -24.47 13.16
N THR A 230 -15.25 -24.55 13.50
CA THR A 230 -16.16 -25.64 13.13
C THR A 230 -17.44 -25.05 12.54
N ALA A 231 -18.30 -25.88 11.96
CA ALA A 231 -19.60 -25.43 11.44
C ALA A 231 -20.48 -24.77 12.53
N GLN A 232 -20.27 -25.11 13.81
CA GLN A 232 -21.02 -24.57 14.94
C GLN A 232 -20.32 -23.40 15.62
N ARG A 233 -19.02 -23.19 15.40
CA ARG A 233 -18.22 -22.17 16.08
C ARG A 233 -17.18 -21.56 15.15
N SER A 234 -17.37 -20.29 14.80
CA SER A 234 -16.38 -19.47 14.09
C SER A 234 -15.31 -18.92 15.04
N LEU A 235 -14.17 -18.56 14.48
CA LEU A 235 -13.20 -17.68 15.12
C LEU A 235 -13.74 -16.24 15.13
N GLU A 236 -13.32 -15.48 16.14
CA GLU A 236 -13.71 -14.07 16.33
C GLU A 236 -12.45 -13.20 16.49
N PRO A 237 -12.49 -11.94 16.03
CA PRO A 237 -11.43 -10.98 16.31
C PRO A 237 -11.36 -10.65 17.80
N GLY A 238 -10.17 -10.37 18.29
CA GLY A 238 -9.95 -10.00 19.68
C GLY A 238 -8.53 -9.53 19.96
N THR A 239 -8.05 -9.82 21.16
CA THR A 239 -6.66 -9.57 21.56
C THR A 239 -5.88 -10.90 21.61
N PRO A 240 -4.58 -10.90 21.30
CA PRO A 240 -3.80 -9.78 20.74
C PRO A 240 -4.17 -9.50 19.27
N ARG A 241 -3.98 -8.26 18.81
CA ARG A 241 -4.41 -7.82 17.48
C ARG A 241 -3.62 -8.49 16.36
N TRP A 242 -2.35 -8.78 16.56
CA TRP A 242 -1.54 -9.48 15.54
C TRP A 242 -2.12 -10.86 15.18
N ALA A 243 -2.77 -11.55 16.14
CA ALA A 243 -3.33 -12.86 15.90
C ALA A 243 -4.63 -12.81 15.07
N ASN A 244 -5.27 -11.64 14.96
CA ASN A 244 -6.50 -11.49 14.17
C ASN A 244 -6.25 -11.74 12.68
N TYR A 245 -5.09 -11.35 12.14
CA TYR A 245 -4.70 -11.65 10.76
C TYR A 245 -4.64 -13.17 10.52
N VAL A 246 -3.97 -13.90 11.42
CA VAL A 246 -3.85 -15.38 11.34
C VAL A 246 -5.22 -16.04 11.48
N LYS A 247 -6.02 -15.64 12.49
CA LYS A 247 -7.37 -16.15 12.70
C LYS A 247 -8.28 -15.91 11.50
N GLY A 248 -8.23 -14.72 10.92
CA GLY A 248 -9.07 -14.38 9.77
C GLY A 248 -8.73 -15.23 8.55
N VAL A 249 -7.45 -15.45 8.28
CA VAL A 249 -7.04 -16.34 7.18
C VAL A 249 -7.50 -17.78 7.42
N ILE A 250 -7.36 -18.31 8.65
CA ILE A 250 -7.88 -19.65 9.01
C ILE A 250 -9.40 -19.72 8.83
N GLN A 251 -10.13 -18.69 9.29
CA GLN A 251 -11.60 -18.64 9.24
C GLN A 251 -12.14 -18.67 7.80
N HIS A 252 -11.43 -18.05 6.86
CA HIS A 252 -11.84 -17.94 5.46
C HIS A 252 -11.09 -18.91 4.54
N TYR A 253 -10.27 -19.80 5.10
CA TYR A 253 -9.51 -20.77 4.30
C TYR A 253 -10.45 -21.76 3.60
N PRO A 254 -10.34 -21.95 2.27
CA PRO A 254 -11.40 -22.62 1.51
C PRO A 254 -11.30 -24.15 1.50
N ALA A 255 -10.14 -24.71 1.84
CA ALA A 255 -9.89 -26.16 1.76
C ALA A 255 -10.02 -26.83 3.12
N ALA A 256 -10.46 -28.09 3.11
CA ALA A 256 -10.68 -28.93 4.28
C ALA A 256 -10.34 -30.39 3.96
N PRO A 257 -9.99 -31.23 4.96
CA PRO A 257 -9.84 -30.89 6.38
C PRO A 257 -8.52 -30.19 6.69
N LEU A 258 -8.59 -29.06 7.41
CA LEU A 258 -7.40 -28.37 7.91
C LEU A 258 -7.01 -28.95 9.28
N PRO A 259 -5.76 -29.45 9.47
CA PRO A 259 -5.31 -29.93 10.78
C PRO A 259 -4.98 -28.75 11.71
N GLY A 260 -4.89 -29.04 13.01
CA GLY A 260 -4.27 -28.09 13.96
C GLY A 260 -2.80 -27.88 13.61
N PHE A 261 -2.15 -26.88 14.19
CA PHE A 261 -0.73 -26.65 13.98
C PHE A 261 -0.09 -25.82 15.11
N SER A 262 1.21 -25.99 15.30
CA SER A 262 2.06 -25.09 16.07
C SER A 262 2.87 -24.23 15.11
N ALA A 263 2.99 -22.93 15.35
CA ALA A 263 3.79 -22.04 14.51
C ALA A 263 4.47 -20.91 15.29
N VAL A 264 5.65 -20.50 14.80
CA VAL A 264 6.34 -19.28 15.20
C VAL A 264 6.31 -18.28 14.04
N VAL A 265 6.00 -17.03 14.37
CA VAL A 265 5.98 -15.88 13.46
C VAL A 265 7.17 -14.96 13.77
N VAL A 266 7.94 -14.62 12.74
CA VAL A 266 9.02 -13.62 12.80
C VAL A 266 8.85 -12.69 11.61
N SER A 267 9.10 -11.39 11.76
CA SER A 267 8.99 -10.44 10.66
C SER A 267 10.06 -9.36 10.72
N SER A 268 10.62 -9.03 9.57
CA SER A 268 11.46 -7.84 9.41
C SER A 268 10.69 -6.65 8.85
N VAL A 269 9.41 -6.82 8.49
CA VAL A 269 8.58 -5.73 7.97
C VAL A 269 8.19 -4.83 9.16
N PRO A 270 8.52 -3.51 9.13
CA PRO A 270 8.21 -2.63 10.24
C PRO A 270 6.69 -2.54 10.46
N LEU A 271 6.22 -2.91 11.66
CA LEU A 271 4.79 -2.96 11.96
C LEU A 271 4.16 -1.59 11.82
N GLY A 272 3.13 -1.50 10.95
CA GLY A 272 2.42 -0.25 10.72
C GLY A 272 3.23 0.84 10.01
N GLY A 273 4.41 0.53 9.45
CA GLY A 273 5.25 1.47 8.69
C GLY A 273 4.73 1.80 7.29
N GLY A 274 3.56 1.30 6.89
CA GLY A 274 3.01 1.48 5.54
C GLY A 274 3.56 0.52 4.49
N LEU A 275 4.37 -0.47 4.88
CA LEU A 275 4.99 -1.48 4.00
C LEU A 275 4.27 -2.85 4.00
N SER A 276 3.00 -2.86 4.41
CA SER A 276 2.11 -4.05 4.45
C SER A 276 2.58 -5.22 5.30
N SER A 277 2.94 -4.94 6.57
CA SER A 277 3.22 -5.99 7.54
C SER A 277 2.02 -6.94 7.72
N SER A 278 0.78 -6.44 7.74
CA SER A 278 -0.43 -7.27 7.85
C SER A 278 -0.58 -8.22 6.67
N ALA A 279 -0.57 -7.71 5.44
CA ALA A 279 -0.70 -8.55 4.25
C ALA A 279 0.43 -9.58 4.12
N SER A 280 1.67 -9.24 4.52
CA SER A 280 2.77 -10.22 4.56
C SER A 280 2.48 -11.36 5.55
N LEU A 281 1.88 -11.07 6.71
CA LEU A 281 1.49 -12.09 7.69
C LEU A 281 0.30 -12.91 7.21
N GLU A 282 -0.70 -12.29 6.59
CA GLU A 282 -1.86 -12.97 6.00
C GLU A 282 -1.42 -13.96 4.93
N VAL A 283 -0.59 -13.50 3.99
CA VAL A 283 -0.12 -14.32 2.87
C VAL A 283 0.86 -15.40 3.34
N ALA A 284 1.74 -15.11 4.31
CA ALA A 284 2.58 -16.15 4.92
C ALA A 284 1.72 -17.22 5.61
N THR A 285 0.67 -16.80 6.35
CA THR A 285 -0.29 -17.73 6.95
C THR A 285 -0.98 -18.56 5.89
N TYR A 286 -1.52 -17.95 4.85
CA TYR A 286 -2.19 -18.66 3.75
C TYR A 286 -1.27 -19.71 3.12
N THR A 287 -0.03 -19.30 2.80
CA THR A 287 0.99 -20.18 2.21
C THR A 287 1.33 -21.35 3.14
N PHE A 288 1.37 -21.13 4.45
CA PHE A 288 1.55 -22.19 5.45
C PHE A 288 0.36 -23.17 5.45
N LEU A 289 -0.88 -22.66 5.45
CA LEU A 289 -2.09 -23.49 5.39
C LEU A 289 -2.14 -24.33 4.10
N GLN A 290 -1.63 -23.81 2.98
CA GLN A 290 -1.53 -24.58 1.74
C GLN A 290 -0.62 -25.81 1.86
N GLN A 291 0.41 -25.77 2.70
CA GLN A 291 1.26 -26.93 2.97
C GLN A 291 0.55 -27.96 3.85
N LEU A 292 -0.37 -27.52 4.72
CA LEU A 292 -1.15 -28.40 5.59
C LEU A 292 -2.35 -29.03 4.88
N CYS A 293 -3.03 -28.25 4.05
CA CYS A 293 -4.23 -28.64 3.32
C CYS A 293 -4.29 -27.86 1.99
N PRO A 294 -3.78 -28.42 0.88
CA PRO A 294 -3.72 -27.71 -0.39
C PRO A 294 -5.09 -27.23 -0.90
N ASP A 295 -5.17 -25.96 -1.33
CA ASP A 295 -6.31 -25.44 -2.09
C ASP A 295 -6.21 -25.73 -3.60
N SER A 296 -7.32 -25.55 -4.31
CA SER A 296 -7.40 -25.56 -5.78
C SER A 296 -7.78 -24.19 -6.37
N GLY A 297 -7.66 -23.13 -5.56
CA GLY A 297 -8.08 -21.77 -5.91
C GLY A 297 -7.07 -21.03 -6.79
N SER A 298 -7.56 -20.04 -7.52
CA SER A 298 -6.71 -19.10 -8.26
C SER A 298 -5.98 -18.17 -7.29
N VAL A 299 -4.87 -17.56 -7.72
CA VAL A 299 -4.14 -16.57 -6.90
C VAL A 299 -5.04 -15.41 -6.46
N ALA A 300 -5.94 -14.96 -7.33
CA ALA A 300 -6.93 -13.94 -6.99
C ALA A 300 -7.83 -14.37 -5.81
N ALA A 301 -8.28 -15.63 -5.80
CA ALA A 301 -9.08 -16.17 -4.69
C ALA A 301 -8.27 -16.20 -3.38
N ARG A 302 -6.96 -16.51 -3.44
CA ARG A 302 -6.07 -16.47 -2.26
C ARG A 302 -5.92 -15.05 -1.72
N ALA A 303 -5.71 -14.08 -2.61
CA ALA A 303 -5.62 -12.67 -2.26
C ALA A 303 -6.93 -12.17 -1.63
N GLN A 304 -8.08 -12.60 -2.16
CA GLN A 304 -9.40 -12.25 -1.62
C GLN A 304 -9.67 -12.86 -0.25
N VAL A 305 -9.18 -14.09 0.04
CA VAL A 305 -9.26 -14.67 1.39
C VAL A 305 -8.47 -13.83 2.39
N CYS A 306 -7.23 -13.45 2.02
CA CYS A 306 -6.40 -12.59 2.87
C CYS A 306 -7.05 -11.20 3.05
N GLN A 307 -7.54 -10.58 1.98
CA GLN A 307 -8.28 -9.32 2.04
C GLN A 307 -9.52 -9.41 2.95
N GLN A 308 -10.26 -10.52 2.87
CA GLN A 308 -11.44 -10.75 3.70
C GLN A 308 -11.06 -10.89 5.19
N ALA A 309 -9.89 -11.46 5.50
CA ALA A 309 -9.32 -11.47 6.84
C ALA A 309 -9.05 -10.04 7.34
N GLU A 310 -8.37 -9.21 6.54
CA GLU A 310 -8.11 -7.79 6.86
C GLU A 310 -9.43 -7.04 7.14
N HIS A 311 -10.47 -7.27 6.33
CA HIS A 311 -11.76 -6.60 6.47
C HIS A 311 -12.51 -7.03 7.74
N SER A 312 -12.61 -8.34 7.97
CA SER A 312 -13.50 -8.90 9.00
C SER A 312 -12.83 -9.10 10.36
N PHE A 313 -11.52 -9.27 10.40
CA PHE A 313 -10.77 -9.52 11.64
C PHE A 313 -9.90 -8.32 12.06
N ALA A 314 -9.36 -7.55 11.12
CA ALA A 314 -8.62 -6.32 11.44
C ALA A 314 -9.47 -5.04 11.31
N GLY A 315 -10.64 -5.13 10.66
CA GLY A 315 -11.55 -4.00 10.50
C GLY A 315 -11.06 -2.94 9.51
N VAL A 316 -10.13 -3.29 8.62
CA VAL A 316 -9.54 -2.36 7.64
C VAL A 316 -10.09 -2.70 6.25
N PRO A 317 -10.91 -1.84 5.62
CA PRO A 317 -11.55 -2.14 4.33
C PRO A 317 -10.61 -1.91 3.13
N CYS A 318 -9.42 -2.52 3.15
CA CYS A 318 -8.35 -2.35 2.16
C CYS A 318 -8.78 -2.80 0.74
N GLY A 319 -8.09 -2.32 -0.29
CA GLY A 319 -8.18 -2.93 -1.61
C GLY A 319 -7.36 -4.23 -1.70
N ILE A 320 -7.11 -4.71 -2.92
CA ILE A 320 -6.53 -6.04 -3.16
C ILE A 320 -5.01 -6.01 -3.44
N MET A 321 -4.43 -4.81 -3.56
CA MET A 321 -3.04 -4.61 -4.00
C MET A 321 -2.05 -5.36 -3.13
N ASP A 322 -2.13 -5.17 -1.81
CA ASP A 322 -1.13 -5.62 -0.85
C ASP A 322 -0.99 -7.15 -0.86
N GLN A 323 -2.11 -7.86 -0.84
CA GLN A 323 -2.14 -9.31 -0.86
C GLN A 323 -1.67 -9.86 -2.21
N LEU A 324 -2.06 -9.24 -3.34
CA LEU A 324 -1.64 -9.70 -4.66
C LEU A 324 -0.14 -9.55 -4.88
N ILE A 325 0.47 -8.42 -4.51
CA ILE A 325 1.93 -8.27 -4.67
C ILE A 325 2.70 -9.21 -3.73
N ALA A 326 2.21 -9.43 -2.51
CA ALA A 326 2.84 -10.38 -1.60
C ALA A 326 2.77 -11.83 -2.12
N LEU A 327 1.73 -12.19 -2.87
CA LEU A 327 1.62 -13.50 -3.53
C LEU A 327 2.44 -13.60 -4.82
N LEU A 328 2.43 -12.57 -5.66
CA LEU A 328 2.90 -12.62 -7.07
C LEU A 328 4.21 -11.88 -7.34
N GLY A 329 4.81 -11.25 -6.34
CA GLY A 329 6.11 -10.59 -6.48
C GLY A 329 7.13 -11.50 -7.16
N GLN A 330 8.01 -10.91 -7.96
CA GLN A 330 9.12 -11.62 -8.57
C GLN A 330 10.37 -10.75 -8.50
N GLU A 331 11.49 -11.38 -8.21
CA GLU A 331 12.78 -10.71 -8.19
C GLU A 331 13.00 -9.89 -9.48
N GLY A 332 13.47 -8.65 -9.30
CA GLY A 332 13.76 -7.74 -10.40
C GLY A 332 12.55 -7.20 -11.16
N HIS A 333 11.32 -7.34 -10.64
CA HIS A 333 10.09 -6.85 -11.29
C HIS A 333 9.18 -6.07 -10.34
N ALA A 334 8.65 -4.95 -10.82
CA ALA A 334 7.38 -4.41 -10.31
C ALA A 334 6.21 -5.20 -10.92
N LEU A 335 5.03 -5.09 -10.31
CA LEU A 335 3.82 -5.75 -10.78
C LEU A 335 2.77 -4.71 -11.10
N LEU A 336 2.44 -4.53 -12.39
CA LEU A 336 1.27 -3.76 -12.78
C LEU A 336 0.03 -4.62 -12.53
N ILE A 337 -0.88 -4.15 -11.69
CA ILE A 337 -2.13 -4.84 -11.36
C ILE A 337 -3.30 -4.00 -11.84
N ASP A 338 -4.17 -4.60 -12.66
CA ASP A 338 -5.49 -4.05 -12.95
C ASP A 338 -6.48 -4.55 -11.88
N CYS A 339 -6.86 -3.67 -10.95
CA CYS A 339 -7.72 -4.05 -9.82
C CYS A 339 -9.18 -4.32 -10.22
N ARG A 340 -9.55 -4.11 -11.50
CA ARG A 340 -10.87 -4.47 -12.03
C ARG A 340 -10.88 -5.89 -12.58
N SER A 341 -9.97 -6.19 -13.51
CA SER A 341 -9.91 -7.50 -14.18
C SER A 341 -9.09 -8.53 -13.40
N LEU A 342 -8.29 -8.07 -12.43
CA LEU A 342 -7.28 -8.84 -11.71
C LEU A 342 -6.16 -9.37 -12.62
N GLU A 343 -6.03 -8.81 -13.83
CA GLU A 343 -4.90 -9.07 -14.72
C GLU A 343 -3.63 -8.44 -14.14
N THR A 344 -2.53 -9.17 -14.25
CA THR A 344 -1.22 -8.72 -13.77
C THR A 344 -0.17 -8.78 -14.87
N SER A 345 0.73 -7.81 -14.88
CA SER A 345 1.87 -7.77 -15.80
C SER A 345 3.14 -7.46 -15.02
N LEU A 346 4.14 -8.32 -15.16
CA LEU A 346 5.48 -8.07 -14.64
C LEU A 346 6.14 -6.95 -15.45
N VAL A 347 6.66 -5.94 -14.76
CA VAL A 347 7.36 -4.79 -15.33
C VAL A 347 8.81 -4.82 -14.84
N PRO A 348 9.81 -5.04 -15.72
CA PRO A 348 11.20 -5.13 -15.31
C PRO A 348 11.69 -3.90 -14.54
N LEU A 349 12.34 -4.15 -13.40
CA LEU A 349 12.92 -3.17 -12.47
C LEU A 349 14.25 -3.72 -11.91
N SER A 350 15.17 -4.07 -12.80
CA SER A 350 16.44 -4.73 -12.46
C SER A 350 17.67 -3.98 -12.97
N GLU A 351 17.54 -2.70 -13.33
CA GLU A 351 18.66 -1.86 -13.77
C GLU A 351 19.63 -1.59 -12.61
N PRO A 352 20.89 -2.07 -12.67
CA PRO A 352 21.83 -1.95 -11.55
C PRO A 352 22.17 -0.52 -11.14
N LYS A 353 21.98 0.45 -12.05
CA LYS A 353 22.21 1.87 -11.77
C LYS A 353 21.05 2.53 -11.04
N LEU A 354 19.92 1.85 -10.86
CA LEU A 354 18.77 2.36 -10.13
C LEU A 354 18.73 1.80 -8.71
N ALA A 355 18.25 2.64 -7.79
CA ALA A 355 17.86 2.23 -6.47
C ALA A 355 16.45 2.73 -6.16
N VAL A 356 15.75 1.97 -5.33
CA VAL A 356 14.51 2.39 -4.67
C VAL A 356 14.83 2.60 -3.20
N LEU A 357 14.80 3.87 -2.78
CA LEU A 357 15.00 4.26 -1.39
C LEU A 357 13.64 4.48 -0.72
N ILE A 358 13.38 3.71 0.31
CA ILE A 358 12.20 3.83 1.17
C ILE A 358 12.64 4.60 2.42
N THR A 359 11.92 5.67 2.75
CA THR A 359 12.21 6.48 3.94
C THR A 359 11.01 6.49 4.86
N ASN A 360 11.11 5.80 6.00
CA ASN A 360 10.09 5.83 7.04
C ASN A 360 10.23 7.11 7.86
N SER A 361 9.15 7.88 7.96
CA SER A 361 9.07 9.07 8.81
C SER A 361 9.12 8.73 10.29
N ASN A 362 8.84 7.48 10.65
CA ASN A 362 8.64 7.01 12.03
C ASN A 362 7.50 7.75 12.76
N VAL A 363 6.62 8.40 12.01
CA VAL A 363 5.41 9.05 12.52
C VAL A 363 4.18 8.34 11.97
N ARG A 364 3.19 8.16 12.84
CA ARG A 364 1.88 7.63 12.49
C ARG A 364 0.80 8.41 13.22
N HIS A 365 -0.03 9.13 12.47
CA HIS A 365 -1.18 9.82 13.06
C HIS A 365 -2.36 8.86 13.23
N SER A 366 -3.08 8.99 14.34
CA SER A 366 -4.29 8.21 14.65
C SER A 366 -5.43 8.41 13.65
N LEU A 367 -5.40 9.49 12.86
CA LEU A 367 -6.38 9.80 11.82
C LEU A 367 -6.43 8.74 10.72
N GLY A 368 -5.33 8.02 10.43
CA GLY A 368 -5.27 7.09 9.30
C GLY A 368 -6.33 5.98 9.33
N SER A 369 -6.70 5.48 10.52
CA SER A 369 -7.71 4.41 10.65
C SER A 369 -9.14 4.87 10.38
N SER A 370 -9.49 6.13 10.68
CA SER A 370 -10.82 6.69 10.41
C SER A 370 -10.95 7.34 9.04
N GLU A 371 -9.85 7.88 8.51
CA GLU A 371 -9.84 8.59 7.24
C GLU A 371 -9.89 7.66 6.03
N TYR A 372 -9.29 6.46 6.09
CA TYR A 372 -9.31 5.53 4.98
C TYR A 372 -10.75 5.11 4.57
N PRO A 373 -11.64 4.65 5.49
CA PRO A 373 -13.03 4.39 5.15
C PRO A 373 -13.80 5.62 4.66
N LEU A 374 -13.46 6.82 5.17
CA LEU A 374 -14.06 8.07 4.71
C LEU A 374 -13.70 8.35 3.24
N ARG A 375 -12.43 8.23 2.86
CA ARG A 375 -11.97 8.43 1.47
C ARG A 375 -12.64 7.46 0.50
N ARG A 376 -12.79 6.20 0.90
CA ARG A 376 -13.52 5.20 0.12
C ARG A 376 -14.98 5.60 -0.13
N ARG A 377 -15.71 5.97 0.93
CA ARG A 377 -17.12 6.45 0.80
C ARG A 377 -17.25 7.67 -0.10
N GLN A 378 -16.33 8.64 0.02
CA GLN A 378 -16.32 9.83 -0.85
C GLN A 378 -16.16 9.48 -2.33
N CYS A 379 -15.36 8.45 -2.65
CA CYS A 379 -15.21 7.97 -4.03
C CYS A 379 -16.48 7.25 -4.52
N GLU A 380 -17.08 6.40 -3.68
CA GLU A 380 -18.33 5.69 -3.98
C GLU A 380 -19.50 6.66 -4.20
N GLU A 381 -19.57 7.76 -3.43
CA GLU A 381 -20.56 8.82 -3.62
C GLU A 381 -20.43 9.51 -4.97
N VAL A 382 -19.21 9.80 -5.42
CA VAL A 382 -18.97 10.42 -6.73
C VAL A 382 -19.30 9.44 -7.86
N ALA A 383 -18.87 8.19 -7.78
CA ALA A 383 -19.19 7.18 -8.79
C ALA A 383 -20.72 7.04 -8.95
N ARG A 384 -21.44 6.97 -7.82
CA ARG A 384 -22.91 6.90 -7.80
C ARG A 384 -23.56 8.15 -8.41
N ALA A 385 -23.08 9.35 -8.08
CA ALA A 385 -23.62 10.60 -8.61
C ALA A 385 -23.44 10.71 -10.14
N LEU A 386 -22.38 10.10 -10.69
CA LEU A 386 -22.11 10.04 -12.12
C LEU A 386 -22.71 8.80 -12.82
N GLY A 387 -23.44 7.95 -12.09
CA GLY A 387 -24.06 6.74 -12.62
C GLY A 387 -23.07 5.68 -13.11
N LYS A 388 -21.89 5.60 -12.49
CA LYS A 388 -20.84 4.63 -12.80
C LYS A 388 -20.70 3.60 -11.68
N GLU A 389 -20.18 2.42 -12.00
CA GLU A 389 -19.92 1.39 -10.99
C GLU A 389 -18.72 1.79 -10.10
N SER A 390 -17.68 2.33 -10.71
CA SER A 390 -16.46 2.76 -10.04
C SER A 390 -15.84 3.96 -10.75
N LEU A 391 -14.91 4.65 -10.06
CA LEU A 391 -14.18 5.78 -10.65
C LEU A 391 -13.27 5.36 -11.80
N ARG A 392 -13.01 4.06 -12.00
CA ARG A 392 -12.31 3.53 -13.18
C ARG A 392 -13.03 3.84 -14.49
N GLU A 393 -14.35 3.96 -14.46
CA GLU A 393 -15.18 4.24 -15.64
C GLU A 393 -15.35 5.74 -15.93
N VAL A 394 -14.86 6.59 -15.04
CA VAL A 394 -14.97 8.04 -15.13
C VAL A 394 -13.76 8.60 -15.86
N GLN A 395 -13.99 9.35 -16.93
CA GLN A 395 -12.96 10.17 -17.55
C GLN A 395 -12.89 11.56 -16.90
N LEU A 396 -11.75 12.23 -17.01
CA LEU A 396 -11.54 13.54 -16.37
C LEU A 396 -12.54 14.59 -16.90
N GLU A 397 -12.87 14.50 -18.18
CA GLU A 397 -13.82 15.38 -18.85
C GLU A 397 -15.26 15.15 -18.36
N GLU A 398 -15.63 13.89 -18.10
CA GLU A 398 -16.93 13.53 -17.49
C GLU A 398 -17.00 14.05 -16.05
N LEU A 399 -15.90 13.94 -15.29
CA LEU A 399 -15.82 14.44 -13.91
C LEU A 399 -15.98 15.97 -13.86
N GLU A 400 -15.28 16.72 -14.73
CA GLU A 400 -15.41 18.18 -14.80
C GLU A 400 -16.83 18.61 -15.23
N ALA A 401 -17.44 17.91 -16.18
CA ALA A 401 -18.83 18.17 -16.57
C ALA A 401 -19.83 17.89 -15.44
N GLY A 402 -19.56 16.88 -14.60
CA GLY A 402 -20.36 16.51 -13.44
C GLY A 402 -20.03 17.28 -12.15
N ARG A 403 -19.23 18.35 -12.21
CA ARG A 403 -18.74 19.08 -11.03
C ARG A 403 -19.85 19.57 -10.09
N GLU A 404 -21.00 19.97 -10.63
CA GLU A 404 -22.14 20.46 -9.84
C GLU A 404 -22.98 19.33 -9.20
N LEU A 405 -22.74 18.07 -9.59
CA LEU A 405 -23.45 16.90 -9.06
C LEU A 405 -22.83 16.35 -7.78
N VAL A 406 -21.63 16.82 -7.40
CA VAL A 406 -20.82 16.27 -6.31
C VAL A 406 -20.35 17.36 -5.36
N SER A 407 -19.97 16.98 -4.14
CA SER A 407 -19.38 17.92 -3.20
C SER A 407 -18.01 18.40 -3.69
N LYS A 408 -17.58 19.59 -3.26
CA LYS A 408 -16.24 20.12 -3.57
C LYS A 408 -15.12 19.19 -3.13
N GLU A 409 -15.31 18.48 -2.03
CA GLU A 409 -14.35 17.49 -1.51
C GLU A 409 -14.36 16.23 -2.36
N GLY A 410 -15.54 15.65 -2.60
CA GLY A 410 -15.71 14.47 -3.46
C GLY A 410 -15.11 14.68 -4.84
N PHE A 411 -15.32 15.86 -5.44
CA PHE A 411 -14.70 16.25 -6.69
C PHE A 411 -13.16 16.15 -6.65
N ARG A 412 -12.50 16.68 -5.61
CA ARG A 412 -11.05 16.59 -5.45
C ARG A 412 -10.60 15.14 -5.29
N ARG A 413 -11.32 14.33 -4.48
CA ARG A 413 -11.01 12.91 -4.29
C ARG A 413 -11.07 12.14 -5.60
N ALA A 414 -12.13 12.35 -6.39
CA ALA A 414 -12.29 11.69 -7.68
C ALA A 414 -11.26 12.18 -8.71
N ARG A 415 -10.91 13.48 -8.70
CA ARG A 415 -9.88 14.03 -9.59
C ARG A 415 -8.52 13.39 -9.35
N HIS A 416 -8.16 13.18 -8.09
CA HIS A 416 -6.98 12.40 -7.75
C HIS A 416 -7.06 11.00 -8.35
N VAL A 417 -8.12 10.23 -8.05
CA VAL A 417 -8.24 8.83 -8.47
C VAL A 417 -8.18 8.67 -9.99
N VAL A 418 -8.98 9.45 -10.73
CA VAL A 418 -9.01 9.41 -12.21
C VAL A 418 -7.65 9.80 -12.79
N GLY A 419 -7.01 10.84 -12.24
CA GLY A 419 -5.68 11.24 -12.62
C GLY A 419 -4.60 10.19 -12.30
N GLU A 420 -4.71 9.53 -11.15
CA GLU A 420 -3.74 8.55 -10.65
C GLU A 420 -3.79 7.25 -11.45
N ILE A 421 -4.98 6.79 -11.87
CA ILE A 421 -5.12 5.66 -12.80
C ILE A 421 -4.39 5.96 -14.11
N ARG A 422 -4.57 7.17 -14.66
CA ARG A 422 -3.87 7.61 -15.88
C ARG A 422 -2.35 7.69 -15.68
N ARG A 423 -1.90 8.29 -14.57
CA ARG A 423 -0.47 8.40 -14.24
C ARG A 423 0.17 7.02 -14.06
N THR A 424 -0.53 6.06 -13.47
CA THR A 424 -0.01 4.70 -13.26
C THR A 424 0.20 3.96 -14.58
N ALA A 425 -0.74 4.06 -15.52
CA ALA A 425 -0.56 3.51 -16.87
C ALA A 425 0.65 4.15 -17.58
N GLN A 426 0.80 5.48 -17.46
CA GLN A 426 1.93 6.21 -18.05
C GLN A 426 3.26 5.82 -17.40
N ALA A 427 3.28 5.63 -16.08
CA ALA A 427 4.46 5.25 -15.31
C ALA A 427 4.91 3.84 -15.66
N ALA A 428 4.00 2.87 -15.75
CA ALA A 428 4.32 1.52 -16.22
C ALA A 428 4.95 1.57 -17.63
N ALA A 429 4.38 2.35 -18.54
CA ALA A 429 4.93 2.52 -19.88
C ALA A 429 6.31 3.21 -19.88
N ALA A 430 6.54 4.18 -19.00
CA ALA A 430 7.84 4.85 -18.84
C ALA A 430 8.91 3.88 -18.30
N LEU A 431 8.54 3.06 -17.31
CA LEU A 431 9.43 2.09 -16.70
C LEU A 431 9.86 1.01 -17.72
N CYS A 432 8.92 0.49 -18.50
CA CYS A 432 9.20 -0.45 -19.60
C CYS A 432 10.18 0.11 -20.66
N ARG A 433 10.25 1.44 -20.84
CA ARG A 433 11.18 2.10 -21.78
C ARG A 433 12.49 2.55 -21.14
N GLY A 434 12.67 2.35 -19.84
CA GLY A 434 13.82 2.89 -19.10
C GLY A 434 13.80 4.42 -18.97
N ASP A 435 12.65 5.07 -19.13
CA ASP A 435 12.51 6.53 -19.01
C ASP A 435 12.25 6.92 -17.54
N TYR A 436 13.30 6.76 -16.72
CA TYR A 436 13.23 6.98 -15.27
C TYR A 436 12.99 8.44 -14.91
N ARG A 437 13.37 9.39 -15.78
CA ARG A 437 13.05 10.81 -15.61
C ARG A 437 11.55 11.06 -15.76
N ALA A 438 10.89 10.45 -16.75
CA ALA A 438 9.43 10.54 -16.86
C ALA A 438 8.73 9.83 -15.70
N PHE A 439 9.21 8.65 -15.31
CA PHE A 439 8.68 7.92 -14.16
C PHE A 439 8.75 8.77 -12.88
N GLY A 440 9.93 9.35 -12.59
CA GLY A 440 10.13 10.20 -11.43
C GLY A 440 9.25 11.45 -11.41
N ARG A 441 9.05 12.11 -12.56
CA ARG A 441 8.08 13.22 -12.66
C ARG A 441 6.65 12.78 -12.31
N LEU A 442 6.21 11.62 -12.79
CA LEU A 442 4.90 11.07 -12.49
C LEU A 442 4.75 10.71 -11.00
N MET A 443 5.82 10.25 -10.34
CA MET A 443 5.82 10.05 -8.88
C MET A 443 5.57 11.37 -8.14
N VAL A 444 6.23 12.45 -8.55
CA VAL A 444 6.05 13.78 -7.94
C VAL A 444 4.64 14.31 -8.16
N GLU A 445 4.10 14.17 -9.37
CA GLU A 445 2.71 14.53 -9.68
C GLU A 445 1.70 13.72 -8.83
N SER A 446 1.96 12.42 -8.63
CA SER A 446 1.18 11.58 -7.71
C SER A 446 1.24 12.12 -6.28
N HIS A 447 2.41 12.49 -5.77
CA HIS A 447 2.55 13.06 -4.43
C HIS A 447 1.76 14.35 -4.26
N HIS A 448 1.89 15.30 -5.19
CA HIS A 448 1.12 16.55 -5.12
C HIS A 448 -0.39 16.28 -5.19
N SER A 449 -0.82 15.32 -6.01
CA SER A 449 -2.23 14.93 -6.06
C SER A 449 -2.71 14.31 -4.74
N LEU A 450 -1.90 13.51 -4.06
CA LEU A 450 -2.22 12.95 -2.75
C LEU A 450 -2.26 14.00 -1.64
N ARG A 451 -1.36 14.98 -1.69
CA ARG A 451 -1.31 16.08 -0.74
C ARG A 451 -2.48 17.05 -0.93
N ASP A 452 -2.70 17.50 -2.16
CA ASP A 452 -3.58 18.65 -2.45
C ASP A 452 -5.02 18.23 -2.79
N ASP A 453 -5.19 17.11 -3.51
CA ASP A 453 -6.51 16.63 -3.96
C ASP A 453 -7.07 15.49 -3.10
N TYR A 454 -6.23 14.54 -2.68
CA TYR A 454 -6.68 13.44 -1.84
C TYR A 454 -6.60 13.74 -0.34
N GLU A 455 -5.71 14.67 0.04
CA GLU A 455 -5.48 15.12 1.42
C GLU A 455 -5.22 13.95 2.37
N VAL A 456 -4.22 13.13 2.00
CA VAL A 456 -3.73 11.98 2.80
C VAL A 456 -2.24 12.07 3.12
N SER A 457 -1.53 13.10 2.64
CA SER A 457 -0.17 13.39 3.09
C SER A 457 -0.16 14.00 4.51
N CYS A 458 1.02 14.32 5.01
CA CYS A 458 1.22 15.08 6.25
C CYS A 458 2.53 15.88 6.17
N PRO A 459 2.76 16.87 7.06
CA PRO A 459 3.96 17.71 7.02
C PRO A 459 5.27 16.92 6.99
N GLU A 460 5.33 15.79 7.70
CA GLU A 460 6.49 14.92 7.75
C GLU A 460 6.78 14.28 6.38
N LEU A 461 5.75 13.75 5.72
CA LEU A 461 5.88 13.14 4.40
C LEU A 461 6.25 14.19 3.35
N ASP A 462 5.63 15.37 3.41
CA ASP A 462 5.92 16.48 2.50
C ASP A 462 7.37 16.95 2.66
N GLN A 463 7.85 17.10 3.90
CA GLN A 463 9.25 17.46 4.19
C GLN A 463 10.23 16.40 3.65
N LEU A 464 9.93 15.11 3.83
CA LEU A 464 10.77 14.03 3.31
C LEU A 464 10.85 14.03 1.78
N VAL A 465 9.73 14.27 1.10
CA VAL A 465 9.69 14.35 -0.38
C VAL A 465 10.46 15.58 -0.86
N GLU A 466 10.25 16.75 -0.28
CA GLU A 466 10.99 17.98 -0.64
C GLU A 466 12.50 17.82 -0.43
N ALA A 467 12.91 17.22 0.69
CA ALA A 467 14.30 16.91 0.96
C ALA A 467 14.89 15.96 -0.10
N ALA A 468 14.19 14.87 -0.43
CA ALA A 468 14.63 13.94 -1.47
C ALA A 468 14.77 14.62 -2.84
N LEU A 469 13.79 15.42 -3.25
CA LEU A 469 13.79 16.08 -4.57
C LEU A 469 14.87 17.16 -4.74
N SER A 470 15.37 17.71 -3.64
CA SER A 470 16.47 18.69 -3.68
C SER A 470 17.86 18.05 -3.76
N ALA A 471 17.97 16.73 -3.58
CA ALA A 471 19.23 16.00 -3.66
C ALA A 471 19.58 15.62 -5.11
N PRO A 472 20.88 15.64 -5.49
CA PRO A 472 21.33 15.19 -6.81
C PRO A 472 21.12 13.68 -6.99
N GLY A 473 20.88 13.26 -8.24
CA GLY A 473 20.70 11.85 -8.59
C GLY A 473 19.30 11.31 -8.33
N VAL A 474 18.38 12.09 -7.76
CA VAL A 474 16.98 11.71 -7.55
C VAL A 474 16.14 11.98 -8.81
N TYR A 475 15.40 10.95 -9.26
CA TYR A 475 14.46 11.07 -10.37
C TYR A 475 13.09 11.57 -9.90
N GLY A 476 12.62 11.10 -8.75
CA GLY A 476 11.34 11.47 -8.16
C GLY A 476 11.11 10.82 -6.79
N SER A 477 10.22 11.41 -6.00
CA SER A 477 9.86 10.92 -4.67
C SER A 477 8.39 11.21 -4.36
N ARG A 478 7.77 10.36 -3.56
CA ARG A 478 6.36 10.46 -3.12
C ARG A 478 6.12 9.72 -1.82
N MET A 479 5.08 10.08 -1.07
CA MET A 479 4.54 9.20 -0.01
C MET A 479 4.09 7.85 -0.58
N THR A 480 4.08 6.78 0.21
CA THR A 480 3.59 5.46 -0.22
C THR A 480 2.71 4.80 0.85
N GLY A 481 1.74 3.99 0.42
CA GLY A 481 0.72 3.39 1.27
C GLY A 481 -0.43 4.35 1.60
N GLY A 482 -1.10 4.12 2.73
CA GLY A 482 -2.35 4.81 3.09
C GLY A 482 -2.22 6.27 3.57
N GLY A 483 -1.00 6.79 3.72
CA GLY A 483 -0.75 8.17 4.14
C GLY A 483 -0.87 8.42 5.65
N PHE A 484 -0.92 9.71 6.03
CA PHE A 484 -0.96 10.20 7.41
C PHE A 484 0.24 9.76 8.27
N GLY A 485 1.41 9.66 7.63
CA GLY A 485 2.63 9.09 8.19
C GLY A 485 3.13 7.89 7.40
N GLY A 486 4.04 7.11 7.98
CA GLY A 486 4.65 5.96 7.32
C GLY A 486 5.79 6.35 6.39
N CYS A 487 5.85 5.77 5.19
CA CYS A 487 7.02 5.88 4.32
C CYS A 487 6.81 6.81 3.12
N THR A 488 7.93 7.32 2.60
CA THR A 488 8.08 7.78 1.22
C THR A 488 8.87 6.75 0.39
N VAL A 489 8.70 6.79 -0.93
CA VAL A 489 9.45 6.01 -1.90
C VAL A 489 10.12 6.94 -2.89
N THR A 490 11.42 6.77 -3.08
CA THR A 490 12.27 7.61 -3.94
C THR A 490 12.96 6.74 -4.98
N LEU A 491 12.84 7.13 -6.26
CA LEU A 491 13.61 6.55 -7.34
C LEU A 491 14.84 7.42 -7.60
N LEU A 492 16.02 6.82 -7.57
CA LEU A 492 17.29 7.52 -7.68
C LEU A 492 18.38 6.68 -8.35
N GLU A 493 19.46 7.33 -8.75
CA GLU A 493 20.69 6.68 -9.15
C GLU A 493 21.38 6.02 -7.94
N ALA A 494 21.73 4.74 -8.06
CA ALA A 494 22.29 3.93 -6.98
C ALA A 494 23.60 4.50 -6.40
N SER A 495 24.39 5.23 -7.21
CA SER A 495 25.62 5.88 -6.74
C SER A 495 25.39 7.06 -5.79
N PHE A 496 24.18 7.64 -5.77
CA PHE A 496 23.85 8.80 -4.94
C PHE A 496 23.20 8.42 -3.61
N THR A 497 22.92 7.15 -3.37
CA THR A 497 22.13 6.69 -2.23
C THR A 497 22.59 7.20 -0.87
N SER A 498 23.87 7.03 -0.52
CA SER A 498 24.38 7.48 0.79
C SER A 498 24.28 9.00 0.95
N GLN A 499 24.54 9.75 -0.12
CA GLN A 499 24.43 11.21 -0.12
C GLN A 499 22.97 11.66 0.05
N VAL A 500 22.04 11.02 -0.66
CA VAL A 500 20.61 11.33 -0.59
C VAL A 500 20.06 11.02 0.80
N MET A 501 20.42 9.88 1.39
CA MET A 501 19.99 9.53 2.76
C MET A 501 20.49 10.54 3.80
N GLN A 502 21.77 10.92 3.71
CA GLN A 502 22.33 11.94 4.60
C GLN A 502 21.61 13.27 4.44
N HIS A 503 21.40 13.73 3.20
CA HIS A 503 20.69 14.98 2.92
C HIS A 503 19.24 14.95 3.43
N ILE A 504 18.51 13.86 3.21
CA ILE A 504 17.15 13.71 3.74
C ILE A 504 17.16 13.81 5.27
N GLN A 505 18.06 13.09 5.94
CA GLN A 505 18.13 13.12 7.40
C GLN A 505 18.53 14.48 7.98
N GLU A 506 19.37 15.25 7.27
CA GLU A 506 19.76 16.60 7.68
C GLU A 506 18.64 17.63 7.50
N GLN A 507 17.79 17.45 6.48
CA GLN A 507 16.66 18.35 6.21
C GLN A 507 15.38 17.95 6.97
N TYR A 508 15.24 16.68 7.34
CA TYR A 508 14.09 16.18 8.07
C TYR A 508 14.18 16.52 9.55
N SER A 509 13.09 17.04 10.11
CA SER A 509 13.04 17.45 11.51
C SER A 509 12.98 16.28 12.50
N GLY A 510 12.50 15.12 12.04
CA GLY A 510 12.44 13.88 12.81
C GLY A 510 13.66 12.98 12.59
N THR A 511 13.57 11.76 13.10
CA THR A 511 14.55 10.69 12.82
C THR A 511 13.94 9.77 11.79
N ALA A 512 14.49 9.75 10.57
CA ALA A 512 14.03 8.87 9.51
C ALA A 512 14.76 7.52 9.58
N THR A 513 14.07 6.46 9.14
CA THR A 513 14.69 5.14 8.93
C THR A 513 14.70 4.83 7.44
N PHE A 514 15.82 4.37 6.93
CA PHE A 514 16.04 4.16 5.50
C PHE A 514 16.17 2.68 5.14
N TYR A 515 15.41 2.24 4.15
CA TYR A 515 15.54 0.92 3.55
C TYR A 515 15.90 1.08 2.08
N LEU A 516 16.96 0.39 1.67
CA LEU A 516 17.25 0.15 0.26
C LEU A 516 16.75 -1.24 -0.06
N SER A 517 15.91 -1.35 -1.07
CA SER A 517 15.43 -2.65 -1.50
C SER A 517 15.42 -2.75 -3.01
N GLN A 518 15.74 -3.95 -3.47
CA GLN A 518 15.45 -4.38 -4.83
C GLN A 518 14.05 -5.00 -4.88
N ALA A 519 13.49 -5.11 -6.09
CA ALA A 519 12.27 -5.89 -6.27
C ALA A 519 12.55 -7.36 -5.93
N ALA A 520 11.76 -7.94 -5.02
CA ALA A 520 11.95 -9.28 -4.49
C ALA A 520 10.86 -10.26 -4.93
N ASP A 521 11.05 -11.54 -4.62
CA ASP A 521 10.04 -12.58 -4.79
C ASP A 521 8.84 -12.38 -3.86
N GLY A 522 7.69 -12.90 -4.31
CA GLY A 522 6.48 -13.09 -3.53
C GLY A 522 6.60 -14.26 -2.54
N ALA A 523 5.43 -14.79 -2.17
CA ALA A 523 5.31 -15.87 -1.21
C ALA A 523 6.04 -17.14 -1.67
N LYS A 524 6.75 -17.78 -0.74
CA LYS A 524 7.52 -19.00 -1.01
C LYS A 524 7.55 -19.95 0.18
N VAL A 525 7.64 -21.24 -0.13
CA VAL A 525 8.03 -22.28 0.82
C VAL A 525 9.55 -22.28 0.91
N LEU A 526 10.09 -22.29 2.12
CA LEU A 526 11.53 -22.29 2.37
C LEU A 526 11.99 -23.71 2.68
N HIS A 527 13.11 -24.12 2.09
CA HIS A 527 13.78 -25.39 2.37
C HIS A 527 15.12 -25.11 3.06
N TRP A 528 15.55 -25.96 3.99
CA TRP A 528 16.79 -25.78 4.78
C TRP A 528 17.49 -27.08 5.13
#